data_AF-A0AAV0LW59-F1
#
_entry.id   AF-A0AAV0LW59-F1
#
_cell.length_a   1.000
_cell.length_b   1.000
_cell.length_c   1.000
_cell.angle_alpha   90.00
_cell.angle_beta   90.00
_cell.angle_gamma   90.00
#
_symmetry.space_group_name_H-M   'P 1'
#
loop_
_entity.id
_entity.type
_entity.pdbx_description
1 polymer ?
#
loop_
_entity_poly.entity_id
_entity_poly.type
_entity_poly.pdbx_seq_one_letter_code
_entity_poly.pdbx_strand_id
1 'polypeptide(L)'
;MAIGSTATIAPPAATLTFTFSHGGPSSVRAAARSCSWNRSVNRRRTVRVEMASLNHGSKERLYLGMDFGTSGARYAVVDKQGTLHSEGKREYPIYKNEEETMDWVLSWRTTLFSLLEDVPSHLRSLVASISIDGTSATTIIVDSNTGEPIWRPFLYNESCPDALPIVKSIAPPTHTVCSGSSTLCKLVSWWNIDGPRKESALLLHQADWLLWLLHGKIGVTDYNNALKVGYDPESESYPPWLLSQPYAKLLPSVSAPGASIGHLKDDIRTQFGMCY
;
A
#
# COMPACT_ATOMS: atom_id res chain seq x y z
N MET A 1 -10.72 16.42 -11.18
CA MET A 1 -9.88 17.39 -10.45
C MET A 1 -9.05 16.57 -9.49
N ALA A 2 -7.80 16.28 -9.82
CA ALA A 2 -6.90 15.47 -9.01
C ALA A 2 -6.38 16.35 -7.86
N ILE A 3 -6.75 16.01 -6.64
CA ILE A 3 -6.32 16.71 -5.43
C ILE A 3 -5.04 16.02 -4.97
N GLY A 4 -3.90 16.59 -5.36
CA GLY A 4 -2.61 16.31 -4.74
C GLY A 4 -2.48 17.15 -3.48
N SER A 5 -2.12 16.54 -2.35
CA SER A 5 -2.02 17.20 -1.05
C SER A 5 -0.57 17.18 -0.55
N THR A 6 -0.09 18.34 -0.13
CA THR A 6 1.24 18.63 0.45
C THR A 6 1.05 19.26 1.83
N ALA A 7 1.92 18.94 2.81
CA ALA A 7 2.53 19.86 3.82
C ALA A 7 3.26 19.12 4.98
N THR A 8 4.23 19.80 5.61
CA THR A 8 5.30 19.33 6.55
C THR A 8 5.40 20.29 7.78
N ILE A 9 5.95 19.95 8.96
CA ILE A 9 7.35 20.13 9.51
C ILE A 9 7.34 19.61 10.98
N ALA A 10 8.24 18.79 11.56
CA ALA A 10 9.72 18.75 11.64
C ALA A 10 10.30 17.31 11.91
N PRO A 11 11.64 17.14 11.99
CA PRO A 11 12.50 16.78 10.86
C PRO A 11 12.15 15.39 10.27
N PRO A 12 12.21 15.21 8.93
CA PRO A 12 11.41 14.20 8.26
C PRO A 12 12.17 12.87 8.09
N ALA A 13 11.52 11.75 8.44
CA ALA A 13 11.51 10.64 7.49
C ALA A 13 10.65 11.13 6.32
N ALA A 14 11.22 11.18 5.11
CA ALA A 14 10.53 11.71 3.94
C ALA A 14 9.25 10.90 3.70
N THR A 15 8.07 11.51 3.89
CA THR A 15 6.82 10.97 3.37
C THR A 15 6.88 11.12 1.85
N LEU A 16 7.33 10.07 1.18
CA LEU A 16 7.36 10.00 -0.28
C LEU A 16 5.97 9.58 -0.75
N THR A 17 5.22 10.52 -1.31
CA THR A 17 3.97 10.23 -2.02
C THR A 17 4.33 9.66 -3.39
N PHE A 18 4.03 8.39 -3.61
CA PHE A 18 4.22 7.75 -4.90
C PHE A 18 3.05 8.10 -5.82
N THR A 19 3.29 8.89 -6.87
CA THR A 19 2.33 9.09 -7.96
C THR A 19 2.80 8.31 -9.18
N PHE A 20 2.19 7.16 -9.45
CA PHE A 20 2.46 6.38 -10.66
C PHE A 20 1.70 6.95 -11.85
N SER A 21 2.41 7.51 -12.84
CA SER A 21 1.78 7.93 -14.10
C SER A 21 1.35 6.69 -14.92
N HIS A 22 0.15 6.74 -15.51
CA HIS A 22 -0.33 5.71 -16.43
C HIS A 22 0.20 6.00 -17.85
N GLY A 23 1.40 5.50 -18.16
CA GLY A 23 1.99 5.61 -19.50
C GLY A 23 1.62 4.43 -20.40
N GLY A 24 0.80 4.69 -21.44
CA GLY A 24 0.65 3.81 -22.60
C GLY A 24 1.88 3.85 -23.53
N PRO A 25 2.04 2.89 -24.45
CA PRO A 25 3.31 2.66 -25.13
C PRO A 25 3.53 3.66 -26.26
N SER A 26 4.66 4.36 -26.24
CA SER A 26 5.20 4.99 -27.44
C SER A 26 6.72 4.83 -27.50
N SER A 27 7.13 4.29 -28.64
CA SER A 27 8.50 4.09 -29.10
C SER A 27 9.19 5.42 -29.39
N VAL A 28 10.53 5.42 -29.45
CA VAL A 28 11.35 5.94 -30.57
C VAL A 28 12.77 6.37 -30.12
N ARG A 29 13.75 5.62 -30.66
CA ARG A 29 15.09 5.97 -31.16
C ARG A 29 16.18 6.49 -30.21
N ALA A 30 17.19 5.63 -30.05
CA ALA A 30 18.57 6.00 -29.77
C ALA A 30 19.21 6.74 -30.96
N ALA A 31 19.93 7.84 -30.67
CA ALA A 31 20.83 8.49 -31.60
C ALA A 31 22.27 8.35 -31.08
N ALA A 32 23.06 7.54 -31.78
CA ALA A 32 24.50 7.47 -31.60
C ALA A 32 25.16 8.73 -32.18
N ARG A 33 26.11 9.31 -31.44
CA ARG A 33 27.09 10.24 -32.00
C ARG A 33 28.49 9.82 -31.57
N SER A 34 29.29 9.49 -32.58
CA SER A 34 30.73 9.33 -32.53
C SER A 34 31.42 10.67 -32.27
N CYS A 35 32.53 10.64 -31.54
CA CYS A 35 33.56 11.67 -31.69
C CYS A 35 34.95 11.06 -31.47
N SER A 36 35.85 11.57 -32.30
CA SER A 36 37.13 11.02 -32.68
C SER A 36 38.23 11.26 -31.66
N TRP A 37 39.24 10.39 -31.75
CA TRP A 37 40.51 10.48 -31.06
C TRP A 37 41.34 11.67 -31.56
N ASN A 38 41.96 12.40 -30.63
CA ASN A 38 43.16 13.18 -30.93
C ASN A 38 44.19 13.06 -29.80
N ARG A 39 45.40 12.64 -30.16
CA ARG A 39 46.58 12.56 -29.31
C ARG A 39 47.14 13.96 -29.08
N SER A 40 47.47 14.30 -27.83
CA SER A 40 48.62 15.17 -27.56
C SER A 40 49.31 14.74 -26.26
N VAL A 41 50.63 14.92 -26.25
CA VAL A 41 51.59 14.37 -25.30
C VAL A 41 52.02 15.45 -24.30
N ASN A 42 52.41 14.99 -23.10
CA ASN A 42 53.22 15.63 -22.07
C ASN A 42 52.60 16.72 -21.18
N ARG A 43 52.48 16.41 -19.88
CA ARG A 43 53.42 16.90 -18.84
C ARG A 43 53.15 16.19 -17.50
N ARG A 44 54.21 15.67 -16.90
CA ARG A 44 54.21 15.13 -15.52
C ARG A 44 53.77 16.23 -14.55
N ARG A 45 52.62 16.03 -13.91
CA ARG A 45 52.24 16.69 -12.66
C ARG A 45 52.02 15.59 -11.63
N THR A 46 52.84 15.63 -10.58
CA THR A 46 52.66 14.84 -9.37
C THR A 46 51.34 15.29 -8.74
N VAL A 47 50.27 14.53 -8.97
CA VAL A 47 49.00 14.72 -8.26
C VAL A 47 49.18 14.03 -6.91
N ARG A 48 49.24 14.83 -5.84
CA ARG A 48 48.97 14.31 -4.49
C ARG A 48 47.57 13.72 -4.53
N VAL A 49 47.48 12.41 -4.41
CA VAL A 49 46.22 11.74 -4.08
C VAL A 49 45.89 12.18 -2.65
N GLU A 50 45.02 13.18 -2.51
CA GLU A 50 44.28 13.36 -1.27
C GLU A 50 43.46 12.09 -1.09
N MET A 51 43.92 11.24 -0.16
CA MET A 51 43.08 10.18 0.40
C MET A 51 41.92 10.90 1.09
N ALA A 52 40.83 11.09 0.35
CA ALA A 52 39.55 11.40 0.95
C ALA A 52 39.30 10.30 1.98
N SER A 53 39.25 10.71 3.24
CA SER A 53 38.85 9.85 4.34
C SER A 53 37.55 9.17 3.93
N LEU A 54 37.59 7.84 3.80
CA LEU A 54 36.39 7.02 3.72
C LEU A 54 35.63 7.25 5.02
N ASN A 55 34.75 8.25 5.02
CA ASN A 55 33.62 8.27 5.91
C ASN A 55 33.02 6.88 5.78
N HIS A 56 33.00 6.14 6.89
CA HIS A 56 32.21 4.93 7.02
C HIS A 56 30.76 5.39 6.91
N GLY A 57 30.33 5.63 5.67
CA GLY A 57 29.10 6.28 5.33
C GLY A 57 27.98 5.43 5.89
N SER A 58 27.09 6.07 6.66
CA SER A 58 25.77 5.52 6.89
C SER A 58 25.24 5.08 5.54
N LYS A 59 25.12 3.76 5.33
CA LYS A 59 24.51 3.20 4.12
C LYS A 59 23.21 3.97 3.87
N GLU A 60 23.05 4.48 2.65
CA GLU A 60 21.91 5.31 2.29
C GLU A 60 20.61 4.53 2.51
N ARG A 61 19.67 5.12 3.27
CA ARG A 61 18.37 4.50 3.54
C ARG A 61 17.45 4.70 2.36
N LEU A 62 16.78 3.63 1.96
CA LEU A 62 15.80 3.62 0.89
C LEU A 62 14.39 3.38 1.45
N TYR A 63 13.38 3.73 0.67
CA TYR A 63 11.97 3.61 1.02
C TYR A 63 11.25 2.92 -0.12
N LEU A 64 10.46 1.89 0.21
CA LEU A 64 9.74 1.06 -0.76
C LEU A 64 8.25 1.41 -0.73
N GLY A 65 7.72 1.90 -1.84
CA GLY A 65 6.29 2.05 -2.07
C GLY A 65 5.78 0.93 -2.97
N MET A 66 4.58 0.43 -2.70
CA MET A 66 3.86 -0.48 -3.60
C MET A 66 2.43 0.00 -3.85
N ASP A 67 1.99 -0.09 -5.10
CA ASP A 67 0.65 0.27 -5.56
C ASP A 67 -0.07 -0.99 -6.02
N PHE A 68 -1.13 -1.40 -5.31
CA PHE A 68 -1.99 -2.51 -5.68
C PHE A 68 -3.27 -2.01 -6.37
N GLY A 69 -3.16 -1.88 -7.70
CA GLY A 69 -4.24 -1.44 -8.56
C GLY A 69 -5.26 -2.52 -8.92
N THR A 70 -5.94 -2.33 -10.05
CA THR A 70 -7.09 -3.17 -10.43
C THR A 70 -6.72 -4.49 -11.10
N SER A 71 -5.57 -4.55 -11.77
CA SER A 71 -5.15 -5.70 -12.60
C SER A 71 -3.73 -6.20 -12.30
N GLY A 72 -3.02 -5.52 -11.42
CA GLY A 72 -1.67 -5.84 -11.02
C GLY A 72 -1.16 -4.86 -9.99
N ALA A 73 0.10 -5.02 -9.60
CA ALA A 73 0.75 -4.15 -8.65
C ALA A 73 2.11 -3.69 -9.16
N ARG A 74 2.58 -2.58 -8.60
CA ARG A 74 3.87 -1.94 -8.92
C ARG A 74 4.65 -1.69 -7.65
N TYR A 75 5.96 -1.56 -7.77
CA TYR A 75 6.80 -1.05 -6.70
C TYR A 75 7.73 0.05 -7.19
N ALA A 76 8.14 0.92 -6.28
CA ALA A 76 9.22 1.88 -6.46
C ALA A 76 10.07 1.96 -5.19
N VAL A 77 11.39 1.91 -5.36
CA VAL A 77 12.39 2.12 -4.31
C VAL A 77 13.04 3.48 -4.55
N VAL A 78 12.96 4.34 -3.54
CA VAL A 78 13.43 5.73 -3.61
C VAL A 78 14.32 6.07 -2.43
N ASP A 79 15.21 7.04 -2.56
CA ASP A 79 15.94 7.62 -1.44
C ASP A 79 15.17 8.78 -0.79
N LYS A 80 15.76 9.41 0.23
CA LYS A 80 15.16 10.58 0.92
C LYS A 80 15.04 11.84 0.05
N GLN A 81 15.71 11.91 -1.10
CA GLN A 81 15.56 12.99 -2.08
C GLN A 81 14.40 12.69 -3.06
N GLY A 82 13.86 11.47 -3.03
CA GLY A 82 12.89 10.99 -4.01
C GLY A 82 13.53 10.51 -5.31
N THR A 83 14.85 10.29 -5.34
CA THR A 83 15.50 9.69 -6.51
C THR A 83 15.05 8.24 -6.61
N LEU A 84 14.62 7.83 -7.81
CA LEU A 84 14.25 6.45 -8.09
C LEU A 84 15.49 5.57 -8.26
N HIS A 85 15.61 4.52 -7.45
CA HIS A 85 16.70 3.53 -7.52
C HIS A 85 16.27 2.25 -8.24
N SER A 86 15.00 1.86 -8.12
CA SER A 86 14.45 0.67 -8.75
C SER A 86 12.93 0.75 -8.81
N GLU A 87 12.33 0.26 -9.90
CA GLU A 87 10.88 0.08 -10.02
C GLU A 87 10.58 -1.23 -10.73
N GLY A 88 9.37 -1.74 -10.53
CA GLY A 88 8.91 -2.97 -11.17
C GLY A 88 7.39 -3.06 -11.15
N LYS A 89 6.86 -4.02 -11.91
CA LYS A 89 5.43 -4.30 -11.97
C LYS A 89 5.17 -5.79 -12.20
N ARG A 90 4.05 -6.27 -11.67
CA ARG A 90 3.53 -7.62 -11.85
C ARG A 90 2.03 -7.54 -12.13
N GLU A 91 1.56 -8.28 -13.13
CA GLU A 91 0.14 -8.56 -13.27
C GLU A 91 -0.29 -9.57 -12.20
N TYR A 92 -1.56 -9.56 -11.82
CA TYR A 92 -2.06 -10.56 -10.87
C TYR A 92 -2.07 -11.95 -11.53
N PRO A 93 -1.46 -12.97 -10.90
CA PRO A 93 -1.56 -14.34 -11.38
C PRO A 93 -3.03 -14.80 -11.30
N ILE A 94 -3.44 -15.64 -12.23
CA ILE A 94 -4.81 -16.18 -12.24
C ILE A 94 -4.85 -17.41 -11.35
N TYR A 95 -5.36 -17.23 -10.14
CA TYR A 95 -5.78 -18.34 -9.28
C TYR A 95 -7.31 -18.43 -9.27
N LYS A 96 -7.83 -19.66 -9.20
CA LYS A 96 -9.26 -19.90 -9.10
C LYS A 96 -9.62 -20.46 -7.73
N ASN A 97 -10.72 -20.00 -7.17
CA ASN A 97 -11.33 -20.58 -5.98
C ASN A 97 -12.21 -21.79 -6.34
N GLU A 98 -12.85 -22.39 -5.32
CA GLU A 98 -13.73 -23.56 -5.48
C GLU A 98 -14.93 -23.30 -6.41
N GLU A 99 -15.33 -22.04 -6.57
CA GLU A 99 -16.43 -21.61 -7.45
C GLU A 99 -15.94 -21.27 -8.88
N GLU A 100 -14.70 -21.62 -9.23
CA GLU A 100 -14.06 -21.32 -10.53
C GLU A 100 -13.94 -19.82 -10.86
N THR A 101 -14.07 -18.96 -9.85
CA THR A 101 -13.88 -17.51 -9.95
C THR A 101 -12.50 -17.10 -9.45
N MET A 102 -12.07 -15.87 -9.76
CA MET A 102 -10.74 -15.38 -9.36
C MET A 102 -10.56 -15.40 -7.84
N ASP A 103 -9.53 -16.09 -7.35
CA ASP A 103 -9.07 -15.99 -5.97
C ASP A 103 -8.17 -14.76 -5.82
N TRP A 104 -8.82 -13.62 -5.54
CA TRP A 104 -8.14 -12.34 -5.36
C TRP A 104 -7.18 -12.33 -4.16
N VAL A 105 -7.52 -13.04 -3.08
CA VAL A 105 -6.71 -13.08 -1.85
C VAL A 105 -5.36 -13.73 -2.16
N LEU A 106 -5.39 -14.93 -2.76
CA LEU A 106 -4.17 -15.63 -3.13
C LEU A 106 -3.38 -14.86 -4.20
N SER A 107 -4.09 -14.27 -5.18
CA SER A 107 -3.46 -13.48 -6.24
C SER A 107 -2.70 -12.27 -5.69
N TRP A 108 -3.32 -11.49 -4.81
CA TRP A 108 -2.66 -10.32 -4.18
C TRP A 108 -1.50 -10.74 -3.28
N ARG A 109 -1.67 -11.79 -2.47
CA ARG A 109 -0.61 -12.33 -1.61
C ARG A 109 0.61 -12.77 -2.43
N THR A 110 0.39 -13.53 -3.50
CA THR A 110 1.47 -13.98 -4.38
C THR A 110 2.17 -12.79 -5.05
N THR A 111 1.42 -11.81 -5.53
CA THR A 111 1.99 -10.61 -6.14
C THR A 111 2.81 -9.78 -5.16
N LEU A 112 2.37 -9.64 -3.90
CA LEU A 112 3.15 -8.95 -2.85
C LEU A 112 4.54 -9.56 -2.68
N PHE A 113 4.59 -10.87 -2.50
CA PHE A 113 5.88 -11.55 -2.30
C PHE A 113 6.73 -11.58 -3.58
N SER A 114 6.11 -11.68 -4.76
CA SER A 114 6.82 -11.57 -6.04
C SER A 114 7.45 -10.18 -6.23
N LEU A 115 6.75 -9.10 -5.87
CA LEU A 115 7.32 -7.75 -5.96
C LEU A 115 8.46 -7.55 -4.96
N LEU A 116 8.37 -8.10 -3.74
CA LEU A 116 9.49 -8.08 -2.79
C LEU A 116 10.72 -8.84 -3.34
N GLU A 117 10.51 -9.98 -3.99
CA GLU A 117 11.55 -10.73 -4.68
C GLU A 117 12.22 -9.94 -5.81
N ASP A 118 11.41 -9.20 -6.58
CA ASP A 118 11.86 -8.39 -7.72
C ASP A 118 12.73 -7.20 -7.32
N VAL A 119 12.64 -6.73 -6.07
CA VAL A 119 13.56 -5.68 -5.58
C VAL A 119 14.99 -6.25 -5.55
N PRO A 120 15.98 -5.60 -6.19
CA PRO A 120 17.36 -6.08 -6.18
C PRO A 120 17.88 -6.30 -4.74
N SER A 121 18.49 -7.46 -4.49
CA SER A 121 18.91 -7.87 -3.14
C SER A 121 19.82 -6.86 -2.44
N HIS A 122 20.71 -6.21 -3.19
CA HIS A 122 21.59 -5.16 -2.65
C HIS A 122 20.83 -3.91 -2.18
N LEU A 123 19.67 -3.60 -2.78
CA LEU A 123 18.79 -2.50 -2.35
C LEU A 123 17.87 -2.91 -1.20
N ARG A 124 17.39 -4.16 -1.15
CA ARG A 124 16.53 -4.66 -0.06
C ARG A 124 17.14 -4.47 1.32
N SER A 125 18.45 -4.70 1.46
CA SER A 125 19.19 -4.46 2.72
C SER A 125 19.25 -2.99 3.15
N LEU A 126 18.90 -2.06 2.25
CA LEU A 126 18.90 -0.62 2.50
C LEU A 126 17.49 -0.06 2.74
N VAL A 127 16.45 -0.84 2.44
CA VAL A 127 15.05 -0.44 2.66
C VAL A 127 14.81 -0.29 4.16
N ALA A 128 14.46 0.92 4.57
CA ALA A 128 14.21 1.29 5.95
C ALA A 128 12.71 1.43 6.28
N SER A 129 11.85 1.51 5.27
CA SER A 129 10.39 1.57 5.43
C SER A 129 9.69 1.05 4.19
N ILE A 130 8.52 0.46 4.39
CA ILE A 130 7.61 0.00 3.33
C ILE A 130 6.25 0.68 3.54
N SER A 131 5.62 1.13 2.45
CA SER A 131 4.22 1.56 2.43
C SER A 131 3.51 0.93 1.23
N ILE A 132 2.22 0.65 1.39
CA ILE A 132 1.39 0.05 0.34
C ILE A 132 0.11 0.87 0.20
N ASP A 133 -0.25 1.22 -1.03
CA ASP A 133 -1.59 1.69 -1.38
C ASP A 133 -2.37 0.61 -2.14
N GLY A 134 -3.70 0.73 -2.13
CA GLY A 134 -4.60 -0.24 -2.72
C GLY A 134 -5.88 0.39 -3.25
N THR A 135 -6.68 -0.40 -3.95
CA THR A 135 -7.93 0.07 -4.54
C THR A 135 -8.96 0.49 -3.48
N SER A 136 -9.49 1.70 -3.65
CA SER A 136 -10.44 2.33 -2.71
C SER A 136 -11.67 1.47 -2.45
N ALA A 137 -12.04 1.32 -1.16
CA ALA A 137 -13.19 0.53 -0.70
C ALA A 137 -13.17 -0.96 -1.07
N THR A 138 -12.05 -1.50 -1.55
CA THR A 138 -11.87 -2.96 -1.56
C THR A 138 -11.81 -3.43 -0.11
N THR A 139 -12.76 -4.28 0.27
CA THR A 139 -13.05 -4.64 1.66
C THR A 139 -12.82 -6.13 1.87
N ILE A 140 -12.10 -6.48 2.92
CA ILE A 140 -11.82 -7.85 3.34
C ILE A 140 -12.33 -8.01 4.77
N ILE A 141 -13.10 -9.06 5.02
CA ILE A 141 -13.50 -9.44 6.38
C ILE A 141 -12.64 -10.63 6.80
N VAL A 142 -11.93 -10.47 7.91
CA VAL A 142 -10.95 -11.43 8.42
C VAL A 142 -11.34 -11.92 9.81
N ASP A 143 -10.81 -13.07 10.22
CA ASP A 143 -10.80 -13.46 11.63
C ASP A 143 -9.76 -12.64 12.39
N SER A 144 -10.17 -12.02 13.50
CA SER A 144 -9.34 -11.14 14.33
C SER A 144 -8.20 -11.85 15.04
N ASN A 145 -8.25 -13.18 15.20
CA ASN A 145 -7.18 -13.95 15.85
C ASN A 145 -6.14 -14.44 14.84
N THR A 146 -6.57 -14.81 13.63
CA THR A 146 -5.66 -15.39 12.61
C THR A 146 -5.29 -14.41 11.50
N GLY A 147 -6.12 -13.40 11.25
CA GLY A 147 -6.06 -12.48 10.10
C GLY A 147 -6.40 -13.12 8.75
N GLU A 148 -6.83 -14.38 8.76
CA GLU A 148 -7.27 -15.08 7.56
C GLU A 148 -8.63 -14.55 7.10
N PRO A 149 -8.83 -14.31 5.79
CA PRO A 149 -10.14 -13.95 5.26
C PRO A 149 -11.20 -15.01 5.59
N ILE A 150 -12.32 -14.56 6.18
CA ILE A 150 -13.48 -15.42 6.48
C ILE A 150 -14.60 -15.25 5.46
N TRP A 151 -14.40 -14.37 4.48
CA TRP A 151 -15.30 -14.14 3.36
C TRP A 151 -14.50 -13.74 2.13
N ARG A 152 -15.08 -13.88 0.94
CA ARG A 152 -14.48 -13.34 -0.28
C ARG A 152 -14.32 -11.82 -0.16
N PRO A 153 -13.29 -11.21 -0.77
CA PRO A 153 -13.21 -9.76 -0.83
C PRO A 153 -14.40 -9.15 -1.59
N PHE A 154 -14.83 -7.97 -1.15
CA PHE A 154 -15.69 -7.09 -1.94
C PHE A 154 -14.80 -6.12 -2.71
N LEU A 155 -14.81 -6.18 -4.05
CA LEU A 155 -13.92 -5.36 -4.88
C LEU A 155 -14.37 -3.89 -4.91
N TYR A 156 -13.46 -2.97 -5.26
CA TYR A 156 -13.72 -1.52 -5.31
C TYR A 156 -14.96 -1.12 -6.11
N ASN A 157 -15.24 -1.81 -7.22
CA ASN A 157 -16.37 -1.56 -8.12
C ASN A 157 -17.62 -2.39 -7.79
N GLU A 158 -17.54 -3.31 -6.83
CA GLU A 158 -18.69 -4.07 -6.37
C GLU A 158 -19.63 -3.18 -5.54
N SER A 159 -20.93 -3.32 -5.78
CA SER A 159 -21.98 -2.56 -5.11
C SER A 159 -22.91 -3.49 -4.33
N CYS A 160 -23.25 -3.09 -3.11
CA CYS A 160 -24.20 -3.76 -2.21
C CYS A 160 -25.47 -2.88 -2.07
N PRO A 161 -26.38 -2.90 -3.06
CA PRO A 161 -27.58 -2.05 -3.05
C PRO A 161 -28.59 -2.44 -1.96
N ASP A 162 -28.56 -3.69 -1.49
CA ASP A 162 -29.34 -4.23 -0.38
C ASP A 162 -29.09 -3.49 0.94
N ALA A 163 -27.84 -3.08 1.18
CA ALA A 163 -27.43 -2.36 2.39
C ALA A 163 -27.66 -0.84 2.32
N LEU A 164 -27.80 -0.28 1.11
CA LEU A 164 -27.86 1.17 0.91
C LEU A 164 -29.01 1.87 1.66
N PRO A 165 -30.25 1.32 1.74
CA PRO A 165 -31.31 1.93 2.54
C PRO A 165 -30.97 2.04 4.02
N ILE A 166 -30.31 1.03 4.60
CA ILE A 166 -29.86 1.02 6.00
C ILE A 166 -28.76 2.07 6.20
N VAL A 167 -27.79 2.13 5.28
CA VAL A 167 -26.71 3.13 5.38
C VAL A 167 -27.28 4.56 5.30
N LYS A 168 -28.25 4.82 4.42
CA LYS A 168 -28.91 6.13 4.32
C LYS A 168 -29.78 6.49 5.53
N SER A 169 -30.28 5.51 6.30
CA SER A 169 -31.10 5.80 7.48
C SER A 169 -30.27 6.20 8.70
N ILE A 170 -28.97 5.89 8.72
CA ILE A 170 -28.06 6.19 9.84
C ILE A 170 -27.07 7.31 9.54
N ALA A 171 -26.60 7.42 8.29
CA ALA A 171 -25.58 8.39 7.93
C ALA A 171 -26.19 9.76 7.62
N PRO A 172 -25.43 10.87 7.79
CA PRO A 172 -25.89 12.19 7.38
C PRO A 172 -26.32 12.22 5.91
N PRO A 173 -27.31 13.06 5.54
CA PRO A 173 -27.69 13.23 4.15
C PRO A 173 -26.48 13.56 3.27
N THR A 174 -26.39 12.94 2.10
CA THR A 174 -25.30 13.14 1.11
C THR A 174 -23.88 12.73 1.57
N HIS A 175 -23.74 12.07 2.73
CA HIS A 175 -22.45 11.56 3.20
C HIS A 175 -21.78 10.62 2.19
N THR A 176 -20.45 10.59 2.12
CA THR A 176 -19.70 9.78 1.14
C THR A 176 -19.97 8.28 1.21
N VAL A 177 -20.48 7.79 2.34
CA VAL A 177 -20.85 6.38 2.55
C VAL A 177 -22.18 6.00 1.91
N CYS A 178 -23.01 6.99 1.53
CA CYS A 178 -24.33 6.81 0.92
C CYS A 178 -24.26 6.42 -0.57
N SER A 179 -23.36 5.49 -0.90
CA SER A 179 -23.16 4.86 -2.21
C SER A 179 -23.10 3.35 -2.02
N GLY A 180 -23.72 2.58 -2.92
CA GLY A 180 -23.74 1.11 -2.82
C GLY A 180 -22.33 0.47 -2.86
N SER A 181 -21.35 1.14 -3.44
CA SER A 181 -19.95 0.68 -3.48
C SER A 181 -19.08 1.15 -2.31
N SER A 182 -19.65 1.85 -1.33
CA SER A 182 -18.91 2.27 -0.13
C SER A 182 -18.50 1.06 0.71
N THR A 183 -17.39 1.20 1.45
CA THR A 183 -16.96 0.18 2.42
C THR A 183 -18.06 -0.07 3.45
N LEU A 184 -18.80 0.97 3.86
CA LEU A 184 -19.89 0.83 4.82
C LEU A 184 -21.05 -0.03 4.27
N CYS A 185 -21.45 0.16 3.01
CA CYS A 185 -22.48 -0.70 2.40
C CYS A 185 -22.01 -2.17 2.32
N LYS A 186 -20.73 -2.41 2.00
CA LYS A 186 -20.14 -3.75 1.97
C LYS A 186 -20.12 -4.40 3.36
N LEU A 187 -19.72 -3.63 4.39
CA LEU A 187 -19.74 -4.07 5.79
C LEU A 187 -21.16 -4.42 6.24
N VAL A 188 -22.14 -3.54 5.98
CA VAL A 188 -23.54 -3.75 6.38
C VAL A 188 -24.15 -4.95 5.64
N SER A 189 -23.88 -5.08 4.35
CA SER A 189 -24.34 -6.22 3.55
C SER A 189 -23.80 -7.54 4.10
N TRP A 190 -22.48 -7.61 4.36
CA TRP A 190 -21.87 -8.78 4.99
C TRP A 190 -22.43 -9.06 6.39
N TRP A 191 -22.61 -8.01 7.20
CA TRP A 191 -23.12 -8.13 8.56
C TRP A 191 -24.55 -8.72 8.60
N ASN A 192 -25.35 -8.47 7.57
CA ASN A 192 -26.73 -8.95 7.48
C ASN A 192 -26.84 -10.40 6.97
N ILE A 193 -25.75 -11.01 6.50
CA ILE A 193 -25.73 -12.44 6.15
C ILE A 193 -25.78 -13.24 7.46
N ASP A 194 -26.70 -14.21 7.54
CA ASP A 194 -26.74 -15.15 8.68
C ASP A 194 -25.52 -16.08 8.61
N GLY A 195 -24.75 -16.14 9.70
CA GLY A 195 -23.56 -16.98 9.74
C GLY A 195 -22.78 -16.89 11.05
N PRO A 196 -22.00 -17.93 11.37
CA PRO A 196 -21.09 -17.91 12.50
C PRO A 196 -19.95 -16.90 12.27
N ARG A 197 -19.18 -16.56 13.34
CA ARG A 197 -17.93 -15.76 13.31
C ARG A 197 -18.06 -14.24 13.28
N LYS A 198 -19.26 -13.65 13.42
CA LYS A 198 -19.40 -12.18 13.56
C LYS A 198 -18.66 -11.60 14.78
N GLU A 199 -18.53 -12.39 15.86
CA GLU A 199 -17.87 -11.96 17.09
C GLU A 199 -16.34 -11.89 16.97
N SER A 200 -15.74 -12.71 16.11
CA SER A 200 -14.30 -12.69 15.86
C SER A 200 -13.95 -11.97 14.57
N ALA A 201 -14.88 -11.28 13.91
CA ALA A 201 -14.62 -10.63 12.63
C ALA A 201 -13.95 -9.25 12.80
N LEU A 202 -13.13 -8.88 11.82
CA LEU A 202 -12.57 -7.55 11.68
C LEU A 202 -12.58 -7.11 10.22
N LEU A 203 -12.80 -5.82 9.98
CA LEU A 203 -12.70 -5.22 8.65
C LEU A 203 -11.29 -4.73 8.40
N LEU A 204 -10.75 -5.08 7.23
CA LEU A 204 -9.53 -4.52 6.67
C LEU A 204 -9.80 -4.06 5.22
N HIS A 205 -9.19 -2.96 4.82
CA HIS A 205 -9.09 -2.62 3.40
C HIS A 205 -7.95 -3.42 2.75
N GLN A 206 -7.90 -3.42 1.42
CA GLN A 206 -6.86 -4.15 0.67
C GLN A 206 -5.44 -3.79 1.14
N ALA A 207 -5.14 -2.49 1.26
CA ALA A 207 -3.83 -2.01 1.71
C ALA A 207 -3.52 -2.48 3.15
N ASP A 208 -4.50 -2.35 4.04
CA ASP A 208 -4.37 -2.76 5.45
C ASP A 208 -4.03 -4.26 5.57
N TRP A 209 -4.70 -5.12 4.81
CA TRP A 209 -4.46 -6.57 4.83
C TRP A 209 -3.09 -6.93 4.26
N LEU A 210 -2.66 -6.27 3.17
CA LEU A 210 -1.33 -6.48 2.59
C LEU A 210 -0.22 -6.03 3.55
N LEU A 211 -0.40 -4.88 4.22
CA LEU A 211 0.53 -4.41 5.25
C LEU A 211 0.54 -5.36 6.46
N TRP A 212 -0.63 -5.87 6.87
CA TRP A 212 -0.73 -6.86 7.94
C TRP A 212 0.10 -8.12 7.65
N LEU A 213 0.12 -8.61 6.40
CA LEU A 213 0.98 -9.74 6.02
C LEU A 213 2.48 -9.47 6.26
N LEU A 214 2.89 -8.21 6.29
CA LEU A 214 4.28 -7.78 6.51
C LEU A 214 4.61 -7.49 7.97
N HIS A 215 3.71 -6.84 8.73
CA HIS A 215 3.98 -6.40 10.11
C HIS A 215 3.24 -7.18 11.20
N GLY A 216 2.26 -8.01 10.86
CA GLY A 216 1.53 -8.90 11.79
C GLY A 216 0.55 -8.21 12.76
N LYS A 217 0.64 -6.89 12.97
CA LYS A 217 -0.34 -6.11 13.77
C LYS A 217 -1.68 -5.95 13.06
N ILE A 218 -2.71 -6.70 13.47
CA ILE A 218 -4.03 -6.66 12.83
C ILE A 218 -4.83 -5.41 13.22
N GLY A 219 -5.72 -4.94 12.34
CA GLY A 219 -6.71 -3.92 12.68
C GLY A 219 -6.20 -2.48 12.66
N VAL A 220 -5.28 -2.16 11.75
CA VAL A 220 -4.77 -0.80 11.55
C VAL A 220 -5.05 -0.37 10.11
N THR A 221 -5.62 0.82 9.94
CA THR A 221 -5.86 1.47 8.64
C THR A 221 -5.45 2.94 8.70
N ASP A 222 -5.57 3.65 7.59
CA ASP A 222 -5.31 5.08 7.50
C ASP A 222 -6.57 5.91 7.17
N TYR A 223 -6.46 7.22 7.36
CA TYR A 223 -7.52 8.19 7.09
C TYR A 223 -8.17 8.03 5.70
N ASN A 224 -7.37 7.76 4.65
CA ASN A 224 -7.88 7.71 3.28
C ASN A 224 -8.67 6.44 3.01
N ASN A 225 -8.16 5.29 3.45
CA ASN A 225 -8.88 4.02 3.31
C ASN A 225 -10.16 4.00 4.14
N ALA A 226 -10.11 4.53 5.37
CA ALA A 226 -11.24 4.56 6.29
C ALA A 226 -12.37 5.55 5.90
N LEU A 227 -12.12 6.49 4.99
CA LEU A 227 -13.11 7.52 4.60
C LEU A 227 -14.42 6.90 4.09
N LYS A 228 -14.35 5.85 3.28
CA LYS A 228 -15.54 5.19 2.70
C LYS A 228 -16.24 4.19 3.63
N VAL A 229 -15.69 3.92 4.82
CA VAL A 229 -16.43 3.24 5.90
C VAL A 229 -17.13 4.24 6.82
N GLY A 230 -16.76 5.52 6.75
CA GLY A 230 -17.39 6.61 7.48
C GLY A 230 -16.50 7.27 8.52
N TYR A 231 -15.19 6.99 8.52
CA TYR A 231 -14.24 7.74 9.33
C TYR A 231 -14.22 9.22 8.91
N ASP A 232 -14.15 10.10 9.89
CA ASP A 232 -14.02 11.54 9.67
C ASP A 232 -12.57 11.97 9.98
N PRO A 233 -11.76 12.30 8.95
CA PRO A 233 -10.38 12.71 9.15
C PRO A 233 -10.23 14.12 9.74
N GLU A 234 -11.28 14.94 9.75
CA GLU A 234 -11.22 16.27 10.38
C GLU A 234 -11.30 16.14 11.91
N SER A 235 -12.17 15.27 12.41
CA SER A 235 -12.29 14.97 13.84
C SER A 235 -11.39 13.81 14.31
N GLU A 236 -10.64 13.21 13.38
CA GLU A 236 -9.80 12.02 13.58
C GLU A 236 -10.53 10.88 14.30
N SER A 237 -11.82 10.68 14.02
CA SER A 237 -12.66 9.72 14.72
C SER A 237 -13.72 9.07 13.83
N TYR A 238 -14.21 7.91 14.27
CA TYR A 238 -15.47 7.40 13.75
C TYR A 238 -16.63 8.19 14.39
N PRO A 239 -17.60 8.67 13.59
CA PRO A 239 -18.66 9.52 14.09
C PRO A 239 -19.68 8.72 14.92
N PRO A 240 -20.41 9.37 15.85
CA PRO A 240 -21.34 8.69 16.77
C PRO A 240 -22.43 7.86 16.07
N TRP A 241 -22.94 8.32 14.92
CA TRP A 241 -23.97 7.60 14.16
C TRP A 241 -23.47 6.23 13.68
N LEU A 242 -22.16 6.10 13.39
CA LEU A 242 -21.53 4.83 13.02
C LEU A 242 -21.22 4.00 14.26
N LEU A 243 -20.62 4.60 15.29
CA LEU A 243 -20.24 3.90 16.53
C LEU A 243 -21.44 3.31 17.31
N SER A 244 -22.64 3.85 17.10
CA SER A 244 -23.87 3.32 17.70
C SER A 244 -24.35 1.98 17.09
N GLN A 245 -23.76 1.53 15.99
CA GLN A 245 -24.18 0.35 15.26
C GLN A 245 -23.46 -0.93 15.74
N PRO A 246 -24.11 -2.10 15.68
CA PRO A 246 -23.52 -3.34 16.19
C PRO A 246 -22.27 -3.80 15.43
N TYR A 247 -22.15 -3.45 14.14
CA TYR A 247 -20.98 -3.74 13.30
C TYR A 247 -19.83 -2.74 13.50
N ALA A 248 -19.99 -1.69 14.31
CA ALA A 248 -18.90 -0.76 14.60
C ALA A 248 -17.70 -1.44 15.28
N LYS A 249 -17.93 -2.56 15.98
CA LYS A 249 -16.87 -3.36 16.61
C LYS A 249 -15.89 -4.02 15.61
N LEU A 250 -16.24 -4.08 14.32
CA LEU A 250 -15.37 -4.60 13.26
C LEU A 250 -14.41 -3.53 12.72
N LEU A 251 -14.61 -2.26 13.06
CA LEU A 251 -13.85 -1.16 12.47
C LEU A 251 -12.38 -1.20 12.94
N PRO A 252 -11.41 -1.06 12.03
CA PRO A 252 -10.00 -1.01 12.38
C PRO A 252 -9.66 0.29 13.13
N SER A 253 -8.58 0.27 13.92
CA SER A 253 -7.98 1.50 14.42
C SER A 253 -7.39 2.32 13.27
N VAL A 254 -7.45 3.65 13.36
CA VAL A 254 -7.04 4.54 12.27
C VAL A 254 -5.84 5.36 12.69
N SER A 255 -4.87 5.50 11.79
CA SER A 255 -3.67 6.35 11.94
C SER A 255 -3.46 7.26 10.74
N ALA A 256 -2.56 8.24 10.85
CA ALA A 256 -2.21 9.07 9.71
C ALA A 256 -1.55 8.24 8.59
N PRO A 257 -1.81 8.53 7.31
CA PRO A 257 -1.12 7.90 6.19
C PRO A 257 0.40 8.04 6.32
N GLY A 258 1.14 6.94 6.16
CA GLY A 258 2.59 6.91 6.29
C GLY A 258 3.11 6.92 7.75
N ALA A 259 2.22 6.90 8.76
CA ALA A 259 2.63 6.67 10.13
C ALA A 259 3.20 5.25 10.31
N SER A 260 4.21 5.11 11.18
CA SER A 260 4.80 3.80 11.45
C SER A 260 3.84 2.92 12.24
N ILE A 261 3.52 1.73 11.70
CA ILE A 261 2.67 0.74 12.38
C ILE A 261 3.53 -0.19 13.25
N GLY A 262 4.66 -0.67 12.72
CA GLY A 262 5.57 -1.59 13.40
C GLY A 262 6.73 -2.03 12.52
N HIS A 263 7.59 -2.87 13.08
CA HIS A 263 8.67 -3.53 12.33
C HIS A 263 8.13 -4.63 11.41
N LEU A 264 8.91 -5.00 10.40
CA LEU A 264 8.62 -6.20 9.62
C LEU A 264 8.70 -7.43 10.51
N LYS A 265 7.86 -8.42 10.23
CA LYS A 265 8.00 -9.73 10.86
C LYS A 265 9.35 -10.34 10.52
N ASP A 266 9.92 -11.08 11.47
CA ASP A 266 11.25 -11.67 11.34
C ASP A 266 11.37 -12.69 10.19
N ASP A 267 10.30 -13.42 9.88
CA ASP A 267 10.22 -14.35 8.75
C ASP A 267 10.38 -13.62 7.42
N ILE A 268 9.66 -12.51 7.22
CA ILE A 268 9.77 -11.65 6.04
C ILE A 268 11.17 -11.03 5.96
N ARG A 269 11.66 -10.46 7.07
CA ARG A 269 12.99 -9.85 7.16
C ARG A 269 14.08 -10.82 6.70
N THR A 270 14.03 -12.05 7.21
CA THR A 270 15.00 -13.09 6.90
C THR A 270 14.86 -13.61 5.47
N GLN A 271 13.64 -13.91 5.02
CA GLN A 271 13.38 -14.43 3.67
C GLN A 271 13.85 -13.46 2.57
N PHE A 272 13.60 -12.16 2.76
CA PHE A 272 13.90 -11.16 1.74
C PHE A 272 15.23 -10.40 1.98
N GLY A 273 15.96 -10.68 3.06
CA GLY A 273 17.23 -10.01 3.36
C GLY A 273 17.09 -8.50 3.64
N MET A 274 15.99 -8.12 4.30
CA MET A 274 15.72 -6.74 4.70
C MET A 274 16.30 -6.48 6.10
N CYS A 275 16.61 -5.23 6.43
CA CYS A 275 17.30 -4.91 7.69
C CYS A 275 16.37 -4.56 8.87
N TYR A 276 15.14 -4.10 8.61
CA TYR A 276 14.22 -3.55 9.62
C TYR A 276 12.78 -3.98 9.36
#